data_AF-L1IKW6-F1
#
_entry.id   AF-L1IKW6-F1
#
_cell.length_a   1.000
_cell.length_b   1.000
_cell.length_c   1.000
_cell.angle_alpha   90.00
_cell.angle_beta   90.00
_cell.angle_gamma   90.00
#
_symmetry.space_group_name_H-M   'P 1'
#
loop_
_entity.id
_entity.type
_entity.pdbx_description
1 polymer ?
#
loop_
_entity_poly.entity_id
_entity_poly.type
_entity_poly.pdbx_seq_one_letter_code
_entity_poly.pdbx_strand_id
1 'polypeptide(L)'
;MLRPADYLPWSLSALVFVCLLCFTFLHHDSQARFQRLMEEATAKCLQARTSEYEQVVGAWRRAAQRVAREQEATLNQSKELVRDLMSLKEGRLVPSSSTPLPAVPSSAAGLSAERVETCFQKVWSQIDQFESMMKIERRFATLWLAKQILLRGLRGDFIEAGVANGGGACMIQSLLSCVGDRRDFYLADSWQGLPTPSKTSFSKEPSQFRGGEFYVPFARFVKEWEGWERNWTREGFEWPRLNGGTAKVLKGEFQATLPRLRDENVSLSYVKCDGDMYSSTFECVQFLYPRLECGGYIYFDDYHEFGECQRAVKDYLTQTNQQDVAEDMFSVRQGFGLGVYDRTLTKAKYEAVFWRKECERKEAGRRREGRRRQVSAEVGERSGKERQRSSRGQVP
;
A
#
# COMPACT_ATOMS: atom_id res chain seq x y z
N MET A 1 -33.23 46.50 30.94
CA MET A 1 -32.02 46.68 30.11
C MET A 1 -30.85 45.99 30.80
N LEU A 2 -30.49 44.80 30.34
CA LEU A 2 -29.19 44.19 30.58
C LEU A 2 -28.65 43.84 29.18
N ARG A 3 -27.39 44.17 28.90
CA ARG A 3 -26.82 44.12 27.55
C ARG A 3 -26.59 42.67 27.11
N PRO A 4 -26.64 42.36 25.80
CA PRO A 4 -26.45 41.00 25.28
C PRO A 4 -25.06 40.38 25.48
N ALA A 5 -24.13 41.06 26.15
CA ALA A 5 -22.74 40.63 26.28
C ALA A 5 -22.48 39.64 27.44
N ASP A 6 -23.44 39.44 28.35
CA ASP A 6 -23.18 38.73 29.61
C ASP A 6 -23.65 37.26 29.64
N TYR A 7 -24.11 36.71 28.50
CA TYR A 7 -24.56 35.30 28.38
C TYR A 7 -23.64 34.39 27.55
N LEU A 8 -22.35 34.74 27.40
CA LEU A 8 -21.34 33.82 26.88
C LEU A 8 -20.36 33.41 28.00
N PRO A 9 -20.74 32.44 28.86
CA PRO A 9 -19.71 31.44 29.17
C PRO A 9 -20.18 29.98 29.24
N TRP A 10 -21.49 29.68 29.15
CA TRP A 10 -21.98 28.31 29.38
C TRP A 10 -22.21 27.50 28.09
N SER A 11 -22.51 28.14 26.96
CA SER A 11 -22.72 27.45 25.67
C SER A 11 -21.41 27.04 24.99
N LEU A 12 -20.34 27.85 25.13
CA LEU A 12 -19.01 27.50 24.62
C LEU A 12 -18.39 26.36 25.40
N SER A 13 -18.51 26.36 26.73
CA SER A 13 -17.97 25.29 27.58
C SER A 13 -18.64 23.94 27.29
N ALA A 14 -19.97 23.94 27.09
CA ALA A 14 -20.71 22.73 26.72
C ALA A 14 -20.40 22.26 25.29
N LEU A 15 -20.24 23.17 24.32
CA LEU A 15 -19.81 22.81 22.96
C LEU A 15 -18.37 22.27 22.94
N VAL A 16 -17.47 22.90 23.70
CA VAL A 16 -16.08 22.45 23.85
C VAL A 16 -16.04 21.07 24.51
N PHE A 17 -16.90 20.80 25.50
CA PHE A 17 -16.99 19.50 26.17
C PHE A 17 -17.55 18.40 25.25
N VAL A 18 -18.58 18.70 24.44
CA VAL A 18 -19.11 17.77 23.42
C VAL A 18 -18.10 17.56 22.29
N CYS A 19 -17.38 18.60 21.88
CA CYS A 19 -16.29 18.50 20.90
C CYS A 19 -15.11 17.67 21.43
N LEU A 20 -14.75 17.81 22.71
CA LEU A 20 -13.71 17.01 23.38
C LEU A 20 -14.11 15.54 23.53
N LEU A 21 -15.38 15.25 23.83
CA LEU A 21 -15.92 13.88 23.84
C LEU A 21 -15.96 13.25 22.43
N CYS A 22 -16.30 14.03 21.40
CA CYS A 22 -16.15 13.59 20.01
C CYS A 22 -14.67 13.42 19.62
N PHE A 23 -13.76 14.24 20.17
CA PHE A 23 -12.31 14.14 19.97
C PHE A 23 -11.77 12.79 20.46
N THR A 24 -12.23 12.30 21.62
CA THR A 24 -11.73 11.05 22.22
C THR A 24 -12.03 9.77 21.42
N PHE A 25 -12.96 9.80 20.45
CA PHE A 25 -13.34 8.63 19.64
C PHE A 25 -12.97 8.73 18.16
N LEU A 26 -12.22 9.78 17.77
CA LEU A 26 -11.73 9.97 16.41
C LEU A 26 -10.32 9.38 16.24
N HIS A 27 -10.05 8.73 15.11
CA HIS A 27 -8.69 8.41 14.68
C HIS A 27 -7.86 9.71 14.63
N HIS A 28 -6.57 9.65 14.97
CA HIS A 28 -5.67 10.80 15.17
C HIS A 28 -5.66 11.82 14.00
N ASP A 29 -5.96 11.38 12.78
CA ASP A 29 -5.96 12.22 11.58
C ASP A 29 -7.24 13.05 11.42
N SER A 30 -8.36 12.55 11.94
CA SER A 30 -9.63 13.28 12.02
C SER A 30 -9.59 14.36 13.09
N GLN A 31 -8.81 14.14 14.16
CA GLN A 31 -8.56 15.13 15.22
C GLN A 31 -7.78 16.35 14.70
N ALA A 32 -6.70 16.14 13.92
CA ALA A 32 -5.89 17.21 13.37
C ALA A 32 -6.63 18.04 12.29
N ARG A 33 -7.45 17.39 11.45
CA ARG A 33 -8.33 18.09 10.49
C ARG A 33 -9.43 18.89 11.19
N PHE A 34 -10.06 18.31 12.21
CA PHE A 34 -11.08 18.99 13.00
C PHE A 34 -10.49 20.20 13.72
N GLN A 35 -9.30 20.05 14.31
CA GLN A 35 -8.62 21.14 15.01
C GLN A 35 -8.23 22.29 14.08
N ARG A 36 -7.69 22.02 12.88
CA ARG A 36 -7.40 23.08 11.89
C ARG A 36 -8.67 23.77 11.38
N LEU A 37 -9.75 23.02 11.15
CA LEU A 37 -11.04 23.60 10.75
C LEU A 37 -11.62 24.49 11.86
N MET A 38 -11.46 24.10 13.13
CA MET A 38 -11.84 24.91 14.28
C MET A 38 -10.99 26.18 14.41
N GLU A 39 -9.67 26.09 14.22
CA GLU A 39 -8.75 27.24 14.28
C GLU A 39 -9.00 28.23 13.13
N GLU A 40 -9.17 27.75 11.90
CA GLU A 40 -9.48 28.57 10.73
C GLU A 40 -10.84 29.26 10.83
N ALA A 41 -11.86 28.56 11.37
CA ALA A 41 -13.17 29.16 11.56
C ALA A 41 -13.22 30.15 12.71
N THR A 42 -12.47 29.89 13.79
CA THR A 42 -12.31 30.84 14.89
C THR A 42 -11.62 32.11 14.40
N ALA A 43 -10.58 31.98 13.58
CA ALA A 43 -9.90 33.11 12.95
C ALA A 43 -10.81 33.92 12.00
N LYS A 44 -11.67 33.25 11.21
CA LYS A 44 -12.65 33.92 10.33
C LYS A 44 -13.80 34.59 11.09
N CYS A 45 -14.26 33.98 12.19
CA CYS A 45 -15.26 34.58 13.08
C CYS A 45 -14.73 35.83 13.81
N LEU A 46 -13.44 35.88 14.12
CA LEU A 46 -12.80 37.06 14.72
C LEU A 46 -12.64 38.24 13.75
N GLN A 47 -12.73 38.00 12.43
CA GLN A 47 -12.58 39.01 11.38
C GLN A 47 -13.90 39.45 10.73
N ALA A 48 -14.99 38.69 10.90
CA ALA A 48 -16.28 38.96 10.25
C ALA A 48 -17.08 40.07 10.97
N ARG A 49 -17.70 40.98 10.21
CA ARG A 49 -18.72 41.90 10.75
C ARG A 49 -20.07 41.18 10.86
N THR A 50 -20.91 41.65 11.77
CA THR A 50 -22.14 40.99 12.27
C THR A 50 -23.11 40.47 11.20
N SER A 51 -23.11 41.02 9.98
CA SER A 51 -24.00 40.60 8.89
C SER A 51 -23.58 39.31 8.15
N GLU A 52 -22.32 38.87 8.26
CA GLU A 52 -21.82 37.65 7.58
C GLU A 52 -21.74 36.43 8.53
N TYR A 53 -21.85 36.67 9.84
CA TYR A 53 -21.70 35.67 10.89
C TYR A 53 -22.76 34.55 10.80
N GLU A 54 -24.02 34.91 10.58
CA GLU A 54 -25.16 33.98 10.43
C GLU A 54 -24.98 33.01 9.24
N GLN A 55 -24.42 33.48 8.12
CA GLN A 55 -24.19 32.63 6.95
C GLN A 55 -23.08 31.61 7.20
N VAL A 56 -21.98 32.04 7.84
CA VAL A 56 -20.85 31.17 8.18
C VAL A 56 -21.28 30.11 9.21
N VAL A 57 -22.02 30.50 10.26
CA VAL A 57 -22.57 29.59 11.26
C VAL A 57 -23.59 28.61 10.64
N GLY A 58 -24.40 29.07 9.69
CA GLY A 58 -25.34 28.22 8.96
C GLY A 58 -24.66 27.16 8.10
N ALA A 59 -23.56 27.52 7.41
CA ALA A 59 -22.74 26.57 6.66
C ALA A 59 -22.06 25.55 7.59
N TRP A 60 -21.58 26.01 8.75
CA TRP A 60 -21.03 25.18 9.82
C TRP A 60 -22.00 24.13 10.32
N ARG A 61 -23.24 24.53 10.65
CA ARG A 61 -24.27 23.64 11.16
C ARG A 61 -24.64 22.55 10.16
N ARG A 62 -24.70 22.89 8.86
CA ARG A 62 -24.98 21.92 7.78
C ARG A 62 -23.85 20.90 7.58
N ALA A 63 -22.59 21.35 7.64
CA ALA A 63 -21.44 20.45 7.53
C ALA A 63 -21.37 19.47 8.70
N ALA A 64 -21.55 19.97 9.94
CA ALA A 64 -21.58 19.13 11.13
C ALA A 64 -22.73 18.12 11.12
N GLN A 65 -23.93 18.53 10.69
CA GLN A 65 -25.08 17.62 10.54
C GLN A 65 -24.87 16.56 9.48
N ARG A 66 -24.15 16.86 8.40
CA ARG A 66 -23.84 15.90 7.34
C ARG A 66 -22.88 14.82 7.83
N VAL A 67 -21.82 15.23 8.52
CA VAL A 67 -20.86 14.30 9.15
C VAL A 67 -21.54 13.43 10.21
N ALA A 68 -22.41 14.02 11.03
CA ALA A 68 -23.17 13.26 12.03
C ALA A 68 -24.10 12.20 11.39
N ARG A 69 -24.77 12.52 10.27
CA ARG A 69 -25.62 11.57 9.53
C ARG A 69 -24.81 10.45 8.87
N GLU A 70 -23.64 10.77 8.33
CA GLU A 70 -22.73 9.78 7.72
C GLU A 70 -22.15 8.83 8.79
N GLN A 71 -21.84 9.34 9.98
CA GLN A 71 -21.45 8.54 11.14
C GLN A 71 -22.59 7.70 11.69
N GLU A 72 -23.81 8.24 11.78
CA GLU A 72 -25.00 7.51 12.22
C GLU A 72 -25.38 6.40 11.23
N ALA A 73 -25.25 6.64 9.92
CA ALA A 73 -25.45 5.61 8.90
C ALA A 73 -24.41 4.48 9.02
N THR A 74 -23.13 4.81 9.21
CA THR A 74 -22.05 3.83 9.38
C THR A 74 -22.20 3.03 10.68
N LEU A 75 -22.60 3.70 11.76
CA LEU A 75 -22.87 3.07 13.05
C LEU A 75 -24.13 2.20 13.01
N ASN A 76 -25.19 2.62 12.32
CA ASN A 76 -26.41 1.84 12.16
C ASN A 76 -26.17 0.61 11.27
N GLN A 77 -25.39 0.75 10.20
CA GLN A 77 -24.98 -0.38 9.36
C GLN A 77 -24.11 -1.39 10.14
N SER A 78 -23.22 -0.89 11.01
CA SER A 78 -22.44 -1.75 11.92
C SER A 78 -23.30 -2.42 13.00
N LYS A 79 -24.32 -1.72 13.52
CA LYS A 79 -25.27 -2.26 14.50
C LYS A 79 -26.23 -3.29 13.89
N GLU A 80 -26.65 -3.10 12.64
CA GLU A 80 -27.42 -4.09 11.87
C GLU A 80 -26.58 -5.34 11.65
N LEU A 81 -25.33 -5.20 11.23
CA LEU A 81 -24.41 -6.32 11.06
C LEU A 81 -24.21 -7.12 12.37
N VAL A 82 -24.03 -6.41 13.49
CA VAL A 82 -23.92 -7.02 14.83
C VAL A 82 -25.23 -7.68 15.26
N ARG A 83 -26.40 -7.09 14.95
CA ARG A 83 -27.71 -7.65 15.29
C ARG A 83 -28.02 -8.90 14.45
N ASP A 84 -27.62 -8.92 13.19
CA ASP A 84 -27.75 -10.08 12.29
C ASP A 84 -26.84 -11.23 12.75
N LEU A 85 -25.59 -10.91 13.12
CA LEU A 85 -24.64 -11.87 13.70
C LEU A 85 -25.14 -12.46 15.03
N MET A 86 -25.75 -11.65 15.89
CA MET A 86 -26.33 -12.12 17.16
C MET A 86 -27.61 -12.94 16.94
N SER A 87 -28.42 -12.62 15.93
CA SER A 87 -29.62 -13.37 15.56
C SER A 87 -29.31 -14.74 14.93
N LEU A 88 -28.17 -14.85 14.22
CA LEU A 88 -27.61 -16.11 13.73
C LEU A 88 -27.07 -16.99 14.87
N LYS A 89 -26.44 -16.38 15.88
CA LYS A 89 -25.94 -17.08 17.08
C LYS A 89 -27.06 -17.61 17.97
N GLU A 90 -28.20 -16.93 18.00
CA GLU A 90 -29.38 -17.32 18.78
C GLU A 90 -30.37 -18.24 18.02
N GLY A 91 -30.05 -18.63 16.78
CA GLY A 91 -30.85 -19.60 16.01
C GLY A 91 -32.23 -19.11 15.55
N ARG A 92 -32.47 -17.79 15.48
CA ARG A 92 -33.81 -17.23 15.14
C ARG A 92 -34.07 -17.01 13.64
N LEU A 93 -33.10 -17.29 12.78
CA LEU A 93 -33.27 -17.29 11.33
C LEU A 93 -33.10 -18.73 10.81
N VAL A 94 -34.21 -19.34 10.40
CA VAL A 94 -34.22 -20.64 9.70
C VAL A 94 -33.99 -20.36 8.21
N PRO A 95 -32.93 -20.90 7.56
CA PRO A 95 -32.81 -20.84 6.12
C PRO A 95 -33.91 -21.70 5.49
N SER A 96 -34.73 -21.09 4.62
CA SER A 96 -35.73 -21.86 3.88
C SER A 96 -35.09 -22.65 2.74
N SER A 97 -35.50 -23.91 2.66
CA SER A 97 -35.26 -24.93 1.64
C SER A 97 -33.92 -25.68 1.68
N SER A 98 -34.09 -26.97 1.91
CA SER A 98 -33.14 -28.06 2.01
C SER A 98 -32.64 -28.49 0.63
N THR A 99 -31.33 -28.48 0.44
CA THR A 99 -30.64 -29.46 -0.42
C THR A 99 -29.37 -29.86 0.32
N PRO A 100 -29.09 -31.15 0.55
CA PRO A 100 -27.86 -31.55 1.23
C PRO A 100 -26.69 -31.19 0.34
N LEU A 101 -25.89 -30.21 0.77
CA LEU A 101 -24.60 -29.94 0.13
C LEU A 101 -23.69 -31.15 0.42
N PRO A 102 -22.99 -31.69 -0.59
CA PRO A 102 -22.11 -32.82 -0.40
C PRO A 102 -21.01 -32.45 0.60
N ALA A 103 -20.66 -33.37 1.48
CA ALA A 103 -19.58 -33.20 2.44
C ALA A 103 -18.31 -32.77 1.70
N VAL A 104 -17.87 -31.53 1.94
CA VAL A 104 -16.65 -30.99 1.36
C VAL A 104 -15.46 -31.55 2.15
N PRO A 105 -14.47 -32.17 1.50
CA PRO A 105 -13.29 -32.68 2.18
C PRO A 105 -12.51 -31.54 2.84
N SER A 106 -12.07 -31.79 4.07
CA SER A 106 -11.17 -30.93 4.85
C SER A 106 -9.80 -30.77 4.15
N SER A 107 -9.66 -29.75 3.31
CA SER A 107 -8.39 -29.06 3.03
C SER A 107 -8.61 -27.83 2.13
N ALA A 108 -8.26 -26.64 2.63
CA ALA A 108 -8.35 -25.30 2.02
C ALA A 108 -9.67 -24.52 2.25
N ALA A 109 -9.88 -24.05 3.48
CA ALA A 109 -10.73 -22.88 3.73
C ALA A 109 -9.92 -21.62 3.36
N GLY A 110 -10.42 -20.79 2.45
CA GLY A 110 -9.79 -19.49 2.14
C GLY A 110 -9.71 -18.59 3.37
N LEU A 111 -8.67 -17.76 3.47
CA LEU A 111 -8.50 -16.79 4.57
C LEU A 111 -9.69 -15.81 4.58
N SER A 112 -10.38 -15.66 5.72
CA SER A 112 -11.45 -14.67 5.84
C SER A 112 -10.87 -13.26 5.96
N ALA A 113 -11.56 -12.27 5.38
CA ALA A 113 -11.16 -10.86 5.47
C ALA A 113 -11.09 -10.38 6.94
N GLU A 114 -12.00 -10.87 7.79
CA GLU A 114 -12.02 -10.61 9.23
C GLU A 114 -10.72 -11.07 9.89
N ARG A 115 -10.27 -12.31 9.63
CA ARG A 115 -9.03 -12.83 10.21
C ARG A 115 -7.81 -12.00 9.78
N VAL A 116 -7.75 -11.62 8.50
CA VAL A 116 -6.68 -10.78 7.97
C VAL A 116 -6.68 -9.40 8.64
N GLU A 117 -7.84 -8.79 8.86
CA GLU A 117 -7.97 -7.51 9.56
C GLU A 117 -7.54 -7.63 11.02
N THR A 118 -8.03 -8.62 11.76
CA THR A 118 -7.68 -8.84 13.17
C THR A 118 -6.17 -9.02 13.33
N CYS A 119 -5.55 -9.82 12.46
CA CYS A 119 -4.11 -10.04 12.48
C CYS A 119 -3.33 -8.78 12.13
N PHE A 120 -3.78 -8.00 11.13
CA PHE A 120 -3.19 -6.71 10.82
C PHE A 120 -3.21 -5.77 12.02
N GLN A 121 -4.35 -5.63 12.70
CA GLN A 121 -4.48 -4.77 13.88
C GLN A 121 -3.58 -5.22 15.04
N LYS A 122 -3.46 -6.54 15.27
CA LYS A 122 -2.56 -7.10 16.29
C LYS A 122 -1.08 -6.81 16.01
N VAL A 123 -0.65 -6.90 14.76
CA VAL A 123 0.73 -6.59 14.38
C VAL A 123 0.95 -5.08 14.46
N TRP A 124 0.00 -4.30 13.96
CA TRP A 124 0.04 -2.84 13.98
C TRP A 124 0.09 -2.26 15.41
N SER A 125 -0.62 -2.85 16.38
CA SER A 125 -0.56 -2.41 17.78
C SER A 125 0.81 -2.63 18.43
N GLN A 126 1.69 -3.40 17.80
CA GLN A 126 3.05 -3.70 18.27
C GLN A 126 4.11 -3.04 17.38
N ILE A 127 3.72 -2.12 16.49
CA ILE A 127 4.59 -1.57 15.44
C ILE A 127 5.88 -0.92 15.96
N ASP A 128 5.82 -0.33 17.15
CA ASP A 128 6.97 0.34 17.79
C ASP A 128 7.97 -0.65 18.42
N GLN A 129 7.55 -1.91 18.63
CA GLN A 129 8.42 -2.96 19.17
C GLN A 129 9.37 -3.51 18.11
N PHE A 130 9.03 -3.38 16.83
CA PHE A 130 9.92 -3.79 15.73
C PHE A 130 11.08 -2.80 15.62
N GLU A 131 12.30 -3.29 15.81
CA GLU A 131 13.50 -2.49 15.64
C GLU A 131 13.74 -2.26 14.14
N SER A 132 13.49 -1.06 13.63
CA SER A 132 13.66 -0.72 12.21
C SER A 132 14.06 0.73 12.02
N MET A 133 14.86 1.00 10.98
CA MET A 133 15.21 2.35 10.54
C MET A 133 14.07 3.02 9.76
N MET A 134 13.06 2.26 9.33
CA MET A 134 11.89 2.80 8.65
C MET A 134 11.07 3.70 9.57
N LYS A 135 10.68 4.86 9.04
CA LYS A 135 9.65 5.73 9.65
C LYS A 135 8.28 5.04 9.66
N ILE A 136 7.41 5.48 10.56
CA ILE A 136 6.14 4.83 10.86
C ILE A 136 5.24 4.66 9.62
N GLU A 137 5.28 5.61 8.69
CA GLU A 137 4.48 5.56 7.46
C GLU A 137 4.99 4.49 6.49
N ARG A 138 6.32 4.28 6.42
CA ARG A 138 6.94 3.18 5.63
C ARG A 138 6.65 1.82 6.25
N ARG A 139 6.66 1.73 7.59
CA ARG A 139 6.22 0.52 8.32
C ARG A 139 4.76 0.20 8.04
N PHE A 140 3.87 1.20 8.07
CA PHE A 140 2.46 1.01 7.72
C PHE A 140 2.29 0.54 6.27
N ALA A 141 2.94 1.20 5.31
CA ALA A 141 2.84 0.82 3.91
C ALA A 141 3.31 -0.62 3.68
N THR A 142 4.43 -1.01 4.29
CA THR A 142 4.96 -2.38 4.28
C THR A 142 3.91 -3.40 4.72
N LEU A 143 3.33 -3.20 5.91
CA LEU A 143 2.33 -4.12 6.45
C LEU A 143 1.00 -4.06 5.67
N TRP A 144 0.58 -2.88 5.23
CA TRP A 144 -0.67 -2.66 4.52
C TRP A 144 -0.67 -3.32 3.15
N LEU A 145 0.44 -3.26 2.40
CA LEU A 145 0.58 -3.92 1.10
C LEU A 145 0.55 -5.45 1.24
N ALA A 146 1.23 -6.00 2.25
CA ALA A 146 1.14 -7.42 2.57
C ALA A 146 -0.32 -7.84 2.87
N LYS A 147 -1.03 -7.06 3.69
CA LYS A 147 -2.48 -7.25 3.94
C LYS A 147 -3.30 -7.19 2.64
N GLN A 148 -3.02 -6.24 1.74
CA GLN A 148 -3.75 -6.11 0.48
C GLN A 148 -3.64 -7.36 -0.39
N ILE A 149 -2.48 -8.02 -0.38
CA ILE A 149 -2.26 -9.28 -1.10
C ILE A 149 -3.06 -10.41 -0.47
N LEU A 150 -3.02 -10.54 0.86
CA LEU A 150 -3.77 -11.56 1.60
C LEU A 150 -5.28 -11.42 1.39
N LEU A 151 -5.83 -10.20 1.48
CA LEU A 151 -7.26 -9.94 1.24
C LEU A 151 -7.72 -10.28 -0.19
N ARG A 152 -6.82 -10.17 -1.17
CA ARG A 152 -7.11 -10.51 -2.57
C ARG A 152 -6.87 -11.99 -2.89
N GLY A 153 -6.33 -12.76 -1.95
CA GLY A 153 -5.94 -14.15 -2.18
C GLY A 153 -4.90 -14.29 -3.29
N LEU A 154 -4.04 -13.28 -3.52
CA LEU A 154 -3.03 -13.37 -4.55
C LEU A 154 -1.98 -14.42 -4.16
N ARG A 155 -1.77 -15.35 -5.08
CA ARG A 155 -0.72 -16.37 -5.01
C ARG A 155 0.63 -15.72 -5.32
N GLY A 156 1.70 -16.38 -4.89
CA GLY A 156 3.07 -15.91 -5.06
C GLY A 156 3.68 -15.55 -3.71
N ASP A 157 4.97 -15.75 -3.62
CA ASP A 157 5.79 -15.58 -2.44
C ASP A 157 6.12 -14.12 -2.19
N PHE A 158 6.67 -13.83 -1.01
CA PHE A 158 7.09 -12.49 -0.62
C PHE A 158 8.61 -12.38 -0.67
N ILE A 159 9.13 -11.19 -0.93
CA ILE A 159 10.55 -10.89 -0.79
C ILE A 159 10.80 -9.49 -0.25
N GLU A 160 11.77 -9.39 0.66
CA GLU A 160 12.41 -8.14 1.07
C GLU A 160 13.90 -8.21 0.68
N ALA A 161 14.35 -7.25 -0.13
CA ALA A 161 15.73 -7.09 -0.57
C ALA A 161 16.30 -5.84 0.10
N GLY A 162 17.12 -6.07 1.13
CA GLY A 162 17.51 -5.08 2.13
C GLY A 162 16.78 -5.34 3.44
N VAL A 163 17.27 -6.28 4.23
CA VAL A 163 16.63 -6.76 5.46
C VAL A 163 17.23 -6.11 6.71
N ALA A 164 18.52 -5.77 6.66
CA ALA A 164 19.29 -5.24 7.77
C ALA A 164 19.12 -6.08 9.06
N ASN A 165 18.56 -5.49 10.13
CA ASN A 165 18.30 -6.17 11.40
C ASN A 165 16.96 -6.93 11.44
N GLY A 166 16.13 -6.85 10.40
CA GLY A 166 14.91 -7.66 10.24
C GLY A 166 13.60 -7.03 10.70
N GLY A 167 13.56 -5.75 11.08
CA GLY A 167 12.31 -5.12 11.54
C GLY A 167 11.18 -5.20 10.51
N GLY A 168 11.48 -4.93 9.22
CA GLY A 168 10.55 -5.10 8.09
C GLY A 168 10.03 -6.54 7.97
N ALA A 169 10.98 -7.46 7.87
CA ALA A 169 10.73 -8.89 7.76
C ALA A 169 9.87 -9.43 8.92
N CYS A 170 10.20 -9.10 10.16
CA CYS A 170 9.46 -9.56 11.32
C CYS A 170 8.01 -9.02 11.32
N MET A 171 7.75 -7.80 10.84
CA MET A 171 6.38 -7.26 10.70
C MET A 171 5.54 -8.10 9.73
N ILE A 172 6.09 -8.37 8.54
CA ILE A 172 5.42 -9.17 7.51
C ILE A 172 5.23 -10.61 8.00
N GLN A 173 6.28 -11.21 8.57
CA GLN A 173 6.21 -12.59 9.07
C GLN A 173 5.18 -12.72 10.20
N SER A 174 5.08 -11.74 11.10
CA SER A 174 4.06 -11.71 12.15
C SER A 174 2.64 -11.74 11.58
N LEU A 175 2.40 -11.02 10.48
CA LEU A 175 1.12 -11.04 9.79
C LEU A 175 0.85 -12.41 9.17
N LEU A 176 1.82 -12.97 8.42
CA LEU A 176 1.70 -14.29 7.78
C LEU A 176 1.43 -15.39 8.81
N SER A 177 2.20 -15.42 9.91
CA SER A 177 2.03 -16.35 11.03
C SER A 177 0.67 -16.22 11.70
N CYS A 178 0.18 -15.00 11.93
CA CYS A 178 -1.13 -14.79 12.55
C CYS A 178 -2.29 -15.28 11.66
N VAL A 179 -2.24 -14.98 10.35
CA VAL A 179 -3.27 -15.43 9.42
C VAL A 179 -3.13 -16.93 9.08
N GLY A 180 -1.97 -17.54 9.35
CA GLY A 180 -1.67 -18.93 9.01
C GLY A 180 -1.34 -19.13 7.53
N ASP A 181 -0.83 -18.09 6.85
CA ASP A 181 -0.37 -18.18 5.47
C ASP A 181 1.07 -18.72 5.43
N ARG A 182 1.28 -19.76 4.61
CA ARG A 182 2.54 -20.50 4.53
C ARG A 182 3.26 -20.30 3.18
N ARG A 183 3.04 -19.18 2.49
CA ARG A 183 3.87 -18.79 1.34
C ARG A 183 5.32 -18.62 1.77
N ASP A 184 6.25 -18.82 0.83
CA ASP A 184 7.64 -18.55 1.13
C ASP A 184 7.88 -17.04 1.28
N PHE A 185 8.77 -16.69 2.19
CA PHE A 185 9.23 -15.32 2.40
C PHE A 185 10.74 -15.27 2.29
N TYR A 186 11.22 -14.68 1.19
CA TYR A 186 12.64 -14.53 0.88
C TYR A 186 13.20 -13.27 1.55
N LEU A 187 14.33 -13.43 2.22
CA LEU A 187 15.00 -12.41 3.01
C LEU A 187 16.39 -12.23 2.41
N ALA A 188 16.55 -11.24 1.54
CA ALA A 188 17.77 -11.01 0.76
C ALA A 188 18.56 -9.84 1.32
N ASP A 189 19.81 -10.09 1.71
CA ASP A 189 20.72 -9.07 2.22
C ASP A 189 22.17 -9.56 2.11
N SER A 190 23.13 -8.64 2.01
CA SER A 190 24.55 -8.97 2.08
C SER A 190 24.98 -9.37 3.49
N TRP A 191 24.35 -8.76 4.50
CA TRP A 191 24.79 -8.65 5.89
C TRP A 191 26.26 -8.24 6.01
N GLN A 192 26.72 -7.42 5.06
CA GLN A 192 28.04 -6.83 4.96
C GLN A 192 27.96 -5.30 4.74
N GLY A 193 26.75 -4.73 4.86
CA GLY A 193 26.46 -3.34 4.54
C GLY A 193 26.34 -3.12 3.04
N LEU A 194 26.32 -1.85 2.65
CA LEU A 194 26.25 -1.45 1.25
C LEU A 194 27.49 -1.93 0.47
N PRO A 195 27.33 -2.39 -0.78
CA PRO A 195 28.45 -2.78 -1.61
C PRO A 195 29.35 -1.57 -1.89
N THR A 196 30.64 -1.80 -2.12
CA THR A 196 31.53 -0.71 -2.54
C THR A 196 31.12 -0.28 -3.96
N PRO A 197 30.73 1.00 -4.21
CA PRO A 197 30.17 1.40 -5.50
C PRO A 197 31.06 1.04 -6.69
N SER A 198 32.37 1.24 -6.55
CA SER A 198 33.36 0.92 -7.60
C SER A 198 33.50 -0.58 -7.93
N LYS A 199 32.96 -1.46 -7.10
CA LYS A 199 32.95 -2.92 -7.31
C LYS A 199 31.61 -3.45 -7.83
N THR A 200 30.61 -2.59 -7.97
CA THR A 200 29.29 -2.97 -8.48
C THR A 200 29.29 -3.08 -10.00
N SER A 201 28.27 -3.74 -10.55
CA SER A 201 27.99 -3.78 -11.99
C SER A 201 27.74 -2.38 -12.61
N PHE A 202 27.51 -1.37 -11.75
CA PHE A 202 27.25 0.02 -12.12
C PHE A 202 28.32 0.99 -11.60
N SER A 203 29.58 0.54 -11.54
CA SER A 203 30.72 1.32 -11.01
C SER A 203 30.98 2.69 -11.66
N LYS A 204 30.40 2.96 -12.83
CA LYS A 204 30.45 4.27 -13.51
C LYS A 204 29.39 5.24 -13.03
N GLU A 205 28.35 4.74 -12.36
CA GLU A 205 27.29 5.57 -11.84
C GLU A 205 27.77 6.33 -10.59
N PRO A 206 27.49 7.63 -10.48
CA PRO A 206 27.83 8.37 -9.28
C PRO A 206 27.06 7.80 -8.10
N SER A 207 27.77 7.58 -6.99
CA SER A 207 27.17 7.16 -5.73
C SER A 207 27.63 8.06 -4.59
N GLN A 208 26.70 8.43 -3.72
CA GLN A 208 26.99 9.19 -2.50
C GLN A 208 27.48 8.30 -1.35
N PHE A 209 27.27 6.99 -1.47
CA PHE A 209 27.56 6.00 -0.44
C PHE A 209 28.98 5.45 -0.54
N ARG A 210 29.46 4.92 0.57
CA ARG A 210 30.71 4.15 0.67
C ARG A 210 30.37 2.69 0.99
N GLY A 211 31.28 1.79 0.58
CA GLY A 211 31.15 0.38 0.93
C GLY A 211 31.17 0.17 2.45
N GLY A 212 30.27 -0.69 2.94
CA GLY A 212 30.11 -1.02 4.36
C GLY A 212 29.20 -0.07 5.14
N GLU A 213 28.64 0.98 4.53
CA GLU A 213 27.60 1.78 5.18
C GLU A 213 26.36 0.92 5.51
N PHE A 214 25.62 1.32 6.55
CA PHE A 214 24.48 0.59 7.10
C PHE A 214 24.75 -0.89 7.44
N TYR A 215 26.01 -1.24 7.75
CA TYR A 215 26.38 -2.60 8.12
C TYR A 215 25.61 -3.09 9.35
N VAL A 216 24.86 -4.18 9.16
CA VAL A 216 24.26 -4.98 10.22
C VAL A 216 24.76 -6.42 10.10
N PRO A 217 25.39 -6.99 11.14
CA PRO A 217 25.85 -8.38 11.09
C PRO A 217 24.66 -9.34 11.04
N PHE A 218 24.81 -10.43 10.28
CA PHE A 218 23.78 -11.49 10.18
C PHE A 218 23.31 -12.01 11.54
N ALA A 219 24.21 -12.10 12.53
CA ALA A 219 23.87 -12.54 13.88
C ALA A 219 22.87 -11.60 14.59
N ARG A 220 22.87 -10.29 14.27
CA ARG A 220 21.89 -9.33 14.80
C ARG A 220 20.50 -9.63 14.25
N PHE A 221 20.39 -9.86 12.94
CA PHE A 221 19.16 -10.28 12.30
C PHE A 221 18.63 -11.59 12.88
N VAL A 222 19.47 -12.62 13.00
CA VAL A 222 19.06 -13.92 13.58
C VAL A 222 18.56 -13.75 15.01
N LYS A 223 19.26 -12.99 15.85
CA LYS A 223 18.85 -12.72 17.23
C LYS A 223 17.48 -12.05 17.29
N GLU A 224 17.22 -11.08 16.40
CA GLU A 224 15.93 -10.40 16.31
C GLU A 224 14.85 -11.39 15.89
N TRP A 225 15.06 -12.13 14.80
CA TRP A 225 14.13 -13.14 14.29
C TRP A 225 13.74 -14.18 15.34
N GLU A 226 14.72 -14.74 16.06
CA GLU A 226 14.48 -15.71 17.15
C GLU A 226 13.77 -15.06 18.36
N GLY A 227 13.95 -13.76 18.57
CA GLY A 227 13.21 -12.99 19.57
C GLY A 227 11.73 -12.99 19.27
N TRP A 228 11.36 -12.64 18.03
CA TRP A 228 9.99 -12.69 17.54
C TRP A 228 9.46 -14.13 17.49
N GLU A 229 10.24 -15.10 17.04
CA GLU A 229 9.87 -16.53 17.09
C GLU A 229 9.43 -16.96 18.48
N ARG A 230 10.22 -16.66 19.51
CA ARG A 230 9.89 -17.02 20.90
C ARG A 230 8.62 -16.33 21.38
N ASN A 231 8.44 -15.05 21.06
CA ASN A 231 7.27 -14.28 21.48
C ASN A 231 5.99 -14.79 20.81
N TRP A 232 6.01 -15.03 19.49
CA TRP A 232 4.85 -15.48 18.72
C TRP A 232 4.47 -16.93 19.03
N THR A 233 5.46 -17.79 19.21
CA THR A 233 5.22 -19.20 19.58
C THR A 233 4.55 -19.31 20.96
N ARG A 234 4.91 -18.44 21.92
CA ARG A 234 4.26 -18.39 23.25
C ARG A 234 2.80 -17.98 23.18
N GLU A 235 2.43 -17.18 22.18
CA GLU A 235 1.04 -16.80 21.90
C GLU A 235 0.28 -17.84 21.06
N GLY A 236 0.93 -18.95 20.68
CA GLY A 236 0.33 -20.05 19.93
C GLY A 236 0.37 -19.90 18.40
N PHE A 237 1.18 -18.97 17.87
CA PHE A 237 1.38 -18.85 16.42
C PHE A 237 2.58 -19.68 15.96
N GLU A 238 2.46 -20.30 14.79
CA GLU A 238 3.60 -20.93 14.13
C GLU A 238 4.55 -19.86 13.58
N TRP A 239 5.85 -20.07 13.78
CA TRP A 239 6.89 -19.20 13.24
C TRP A 239 7.92 -20.05 12.49
N PRO A 240 8.30 -19.67 11.25
CA PRO A 240 9.19 -20.50 10.46
C PRO A 240 10.64 -20.34 10.89
N ARG A 241 11.35 -21.47 10.97
CA ARG A 241 12.81 -21.49 11.08
C ARG A 241 13.43 -20.96 9.79
N LEU A 242 14.48 -20.16 9.93
CA LEU A 242 15.30 -19.70 8.79
C LEU A 242 15.91 -20.91 8.07
N ASN A 243 15.75 -20.99 6.75
CA ASN A 243 16.29 -22.05 5.89
C ASN A 243 15.88 -23.50 6.26
N GLY A 244 14.80 -23.67 7.03
CA GLY A 244 14.21 -24.97 7.36
C GLY A 244 12.67 -24.91 7.45
N GLY A 245 12.10 -23.80 7.01
CA GLY A 245 10.67 -23.51 6.93
C GLY A 245 10.40 -22.58 5.74
N THR A 246 9.35 -21.77 5.82
CA THR A 246 8.95 -20.85 4.74
C THR A 246 9.77 -19.56 4.69
N ALA A 247 10.59 -19.25 5.70
CA ALA A 247 11.53 -18.14 5.67
C ALA A 247 12.86 -18.55 5.02
N LYS A 248 13.17 -17.98 3.85
CA LYS A 248 14.33 -18.32 3.01
C LYS A 248 15.36 -17.20 3.02
N VAL A 249 16.56 -17.45 3.53
CA VAL A 249 17.63 -16.45 3.63
C VAL A 249 18.51 -16.48 2.37
N LEU A 250 18.58 -15.36 1.67
CA LEU A 250 19.46 -15.14 0.53
C LEU A 250 20.64 -14.26 0.94
N LYS A 251 21.67 -14.88 1.53
CA LYS A 251 22.86 -14.18 2.05
C LYS A 251 23.90 -13.91 0.98
N GLY A 252 24.15 -12.64 0.72
CA GLY A 252 25.11 -12.13 -0.26
C GLY A 252 24.56 -10.93 -1.04
N GLU A 253 25.42 -10.27 -1.82
CA GLU A 253 25.01 -9.17 -2.69
C GLU A 253 23.94 -9.61 -3.70
N PHE A 254 23.06 -8.69 -4.10
CA PHE A 254 21.90 -8.99 -4.94
C PHE A 254 22.26 -9.61 -6.28
N GLN A 255 23.26 -9.08 -6.98
CA GLN A 255 23.86 -9.67 -8.20
C GLN A 255 24.26 -11.15 -8.06
N ALA A 256 24.63 -11.61 -6.86
CA ALA A 256 25.06 -12.99 -6.62
C ALA A 256 23.93 -13.92 -6.15
N THR A 257 22.85 -13.36 -5.59
CA THR A 257 21.80 -14.13 -4.90
C THR A 257 20.46 -14.10 -5.63
N LEU A 258 20.00 -12.94 -6.11
CA LEU A 258 18.69 -12.81 -6.76
C LEU A 258 18.55 -13.60 -8.08
N PRO A 259 19.61 -13.82 -8.89
CA PRO A 259 19.50 -14.69 -10.07
C PRO A 259 19.02 -16.11 -9.75
N ARG A 260 19.30 -16.64 -8.56
CA ARG A 260 18.89 -18.00 -8.14
C ARG A 260 17.37 -18.17 -8.12
N LEU A 261 16.63 -17.10 -7.82
CA LEU A 261 15.17 -17.08 -7.88
C LEU A 261 14.65 -17.29 -9.31
N ARG A 262 15.47 -17.09 -10.35
CA ARG A 262 15.12 -17.48 -11.73
C ARG A 262 15.10 -18.99 -11.86
N ASP A 263 16.18 -19.59 -11.37
CA ASP A 263 16.50 -20.98 -11.64
C ASP A 263 15.56 -21.89 -10.84
N GLU A 264 15.04 -21.38 -9.72
CA GLU A 264 14.00 -22.00 -8.88
C GLU A 264 12.55 -21.69 -9.35
N ASN A 265 12.36 -20.90 -10.41
CA ASN A 265 11.05 -20.51 -10.95
C ASN A 265 10.09 -19.91 -9.90
N VAL A 266 10.63 -19.04 -9.03
CA VAL A 266 9.87 -18.39 -7.95
C VAL A 266 8.91 -17.36 -8.52
N SER A 267 7.66 -17.41 -8.08
CA SER A 267 6.60 -16.46 -8.38
C SER A 267 6.39 -15.56 -7.16
N LEU A 268 6.37 -14.24 -7.34
CA LEU A 268 6.30 -13.26 -6.26
C LEU A 268 4.99 -12.50 -6.30
N SER A 269 4.40 -12.16 -5.15
CA SER A 269 3.24 -11.25 -5.08
C SER A 269 3.52 -9.97 -4.29
N TYR A 270 4.57 -9.97 -3.46
CA TYR A 270 5.09 -8.81 -2.75
C TYR A 270 6.60 -8.70 -2.97
N VAL A 271 7.06 -7.52 -3.38
CA VAL A 271 8.48 -7.19 -3.52
C VAL A 271 8.76 -5.89 -2.79
N LYS A 272 9.66 -5.91 -1.82
CA LYS A 272 10.24 -4.70 -1.21
C LYS A 272 11.70 -4.57 -1.62
N CYS A 273 12.02 -3.47 -2.29
CA CYS A 273 13.38 -3.04 -2.63
C CYS A 273 13.80 -1.92 -1.65
N ASP A 274 14.82 -2.18 -0.85
CA ASP A 274 15.30 -1.34 0.26
C ASP A 274 16.84 -1.38 0.28
N GLY A 275 17.45 -1.03 -0.85
CA GLY A 275 18.88 -1.21 -1.11
C GLY A 275 19.68 0.08 -1.25
N ASP A 276 19.03 1.24 -1.05
CA ASP A 276 19.54 2.62 -1.12
C ASP A 276 20.18 3.06 -2.44
N MET A 277 21.22 2.36 -2.87
CA MET A 277 22.10 2.64 -3.99
C MET A 277 21.46 2.36 -5.34
N TYR A 278 21.97 3.03 -6.37
CA TYR A 278 21.53 2.83 -7.75
C TYR A 278 21.65 1.35 -8.17
N SER A 279 22.82 0.75 -7.94
CA SER A 279 23.10 -0.65 -8.32
C SER A 279 22.15 -1.62 -7.63
N SER A 280 21.97 -1.46 -6.32
CA SER A 280 21.12 -2.33 -5.51
C SER A 280 19.65 -2.23 -5.94
N THR A 281 19.15 -1.02 -6.14
CA THR A 281 17.78 -0.78 -6.61
C THR A 281 17.57 -1.32 -8.02
N PHE A 282 18.52 -1.09 -8.93
CA PHE A 282 18.42 -1.55 -10.32
C PHE A 282 18.43 -3.08 -10.39
N GLU A 283 19.36 -3.74 -9.69
CA GLU A 283 19.43 -5.19 -9.60
C GLU A 283 18.15 -5.76 -8.98
N CYS A 284 17.64 -5.16 -7.91
CA CYS A 284 16.39 -5.56 -7.27
C CYS A 284 15.22 -5.55 -8.26
N VAL A 285 14.97 -4.41 -8.93
CA VAL A 285 13.84 -4.32 -9.86
C VAL A 285 14.05 -5.21 -11.09
N GLN A 286 15.27 -5.30 -11.63
CA GLN A 286 15.59 -6.11 -12.79
C GLN A 286 15.35 -7.60 -12.54
N PHE A 287 15.74 -8.11 -11.38
CA PHE A 287 15.58 -9.53 -11.07
C PHE A 287 14.19 -9.84 -10.51
N LEU A 288 13.55 -8.96 -9.75
CA LEU A 288 12.32 -9.31 -9.03
C LEU A 288 11.04 -8.94 -9.80
N TYR A 289 11.02 -7.83 -10.54
CA TYR A 289 9.81 -7.39 -11.24
C TYR A 289 9.29 -8.39 -12.30
N PRO A 290 10.14 -9.08 -13.07
CA PRO A 290 9.67 -10.10 -14.01
C PRO A 290 8.93 -11.27 -13.34
N ARG A 291 9.24 -11.58 -12.07
CA ARG A 291 8.62 -12.65 -11.28
C ARG A 291 7.39 -12.21 -10.50
N LEU A 292 7.16 -10.90 -10.41
CA LEU A 292 5.99 -10.37 -9.76
C LEU A 292 4.73 -10.78 -10.53
N GLU A 293 3.75 -11.34 -9.85
CA GLU A 293 2.46 -11.74 -10.38
C GLU A 293 1.59 -10.54 -10.72
N CYS A 294 0.65 -10.75 -11.62
CA CYS A 294 -0.39 -9.76 -11.92
C CYS A 294 -1.16 -9.40 -10.64
N GLY A 295 -1.32 -8.10 -10.38
CA GLY A 295 -1.95 -7.59 -9.17
C GLY A 295 -1.04 -7.56 -7.94
N GLY A 296 0.17 -8.12 -8.02
CA GLY A 296 1.18 -8.01 -6.97
C GLY A 296 1.74 -6.60 -6.85
N TYR A 297 2.44 -6.33 -5.74
CA TYR A 297 3.02 -5.02 -5.44
C TYR A 297 4.54 -5.07 -5.44
N ILE A 298 5.16 -4.04 -5.99
CA ILE A 298 6.57 -3.73 -5.79
C ILE A 298 6.69 -2.36 -5.13
N TYR A 299 7.52 -2.30 -4.09
CA TYR A 299 7.69 -1.18 -3.18
C TYR A 299 9.17 -0.80 -3.10
N PHE A 300 9.47 0.50 -3.13
CA PHE A 300 10.81 1.07 -3.03
C PHE A 300 10.87 1.99 -1.82
N ASP A 301 11.66 1.63 -0.82
CA ASP A 301 11.71 2.31 0.50
C ASP A 301 12.29 3.74 0.40
N ASP A 302 13.26 3.94 -0.51
CA ASP A 302 14.09 5.15 -0.55
C ASP A 302 13.97 5.99 -1.84
N TYR A 303 12.91 5.79 -2.62
CA TYR A 303 12.75 6.39 -3.94
C TYR A 303 12.87 7.92 -3.97
N HIS A 304 12.51 8.60 -2.89
CA HIS A 304 12.65 10.05 -2.75
C HIS A 304 13.64 10.48 -1.66
N GLU A 305 14.15 9.53 -0.88
CA GLU A 305 15.25 9.77 0.07
C GLU A 305 16.58 9.86 -0.67
N PHE A 306 16.82 8.93 -1.61
CA PHE A 306 18.05 8.85 -2.39
C PHE A 306 17.77 8.99 -3.88
N GLY A 307 18.35 10.04 -4.49
CA GLY A 307 18.24 10.27 -5.94
C GLY A 307 18.78 9.12 -6.79
N GLU A 308 19.68 8.30 -6.23
CA GLU A 308 20.16 7.05 -6.82
C GLU A 308 19.04 6.02 -7.01
N CYS A 309 18.23 5.78 -5.98
CA CYS A 309 17.08 4.87 -6.04
C CYS A 309 16.06 5.35 -7.08
N GLN A 310 15.74 6.66 -7.08
CA GLN A 310 14.84 7.25 -8.08
C GLN A 310 15.32 7.00 -9.51
N ARG A 311 16.62 7.22 -9.74
CA ARG A 311 17.25 7.13 -11.05
C ARG A 311 17.27 5.69 -11.54
N ALA A 312 17.62 4.72 -10.69
CA ALA A 312 17.59 3.31 -11.02
C ALA A 312 16.20 2.84 -11.47
N VAL A 313 15.16 3.22 -10.74
CA VAL A 313 13.78 2.89 -11.10
C VAL A 313 13.38 3.54 -12.43
N LYS A 314 13.67 4.83 -12.62
CA LYS A 314 13.39 5.54 -13.89
C LYS A 314 14.08 4.88 -15.07
N ASP A 315 15.38 4.57 -14.94
CA ASP A 315 16.16 3.93 -15.99
C ASP A 315 15.58 2.55 -16.34
N TYR A 316 15.21 1.75 -15.33
CA TYR A 316 14.56 0.46 -15.55
C TYR A 316 13.23 0.59 -16.31
N LEU A 317 12.36 1.52 -15.89
CA LEU A 317 11.07 1.75 -16.54
C LEU A 317 11.23 2.22 -17.99
N THR A 318 12.23 3.08 -18.25
CA THR A 318 12.58 3.51 -19.61
C THR A 318 13.11 2.35 -20.45
N GLN A 319 14.05 1.54 -19.93
CA GLN A 319 14.65 0.42 -20.65
C GLN A 319 13.65 -0.69 -21.00
N THR A 320 12.63 -0.88 -20.15
CA THR A 320 11.62 -1.93 -20.31
C THR A 320 10.32 -1.45 -20.95
N ASN A 321 10.28 -0.17 -21.36
CA ASN A 321 9.08 0.48 -21.91
C ASN A 321 7.83 0.33 -21.00
N GLN A 322 8.05 0.45 -19.68
CA GLN A 322 7.01 0.38 -18.64
C GLN A 322 6.61 1.80 -18.18
N GLN A 323 6.56 2.78 -19.08
CA GLN A 323 6.35 4.19 -18.70
C GLN A 323 5.00 4.43 -18.01
N ASP A 324 3.96 3.69 -18.40
CA ASP A 324 2.62 3.75 -17.79
C ASP A 324 2.65 3.43 -16.28
N VAL A 325 3.61 2.61 -15.84
CA VAL A 325 3.79 2.28 -14.42
C VAL A 325 4.15 3.52 -13.60
N ALA A 326 4.93 4.44 -14.16
CA ALA A 326 5.32 5.66 -13.46
C ALA A 326 4.10 6.55 -13.13
N GLU A 327 3.04 6.49 -13.93
CA GLU A 327 1.79 7.23 -13.72
C GLU A 327 0.92 6.60 -12.61
N ASP A 328 1.11 5.31 -12.32
CA ASP A 328 0.37 4.54 -11.31
C ASP A 328 1.12 4.41 -9.97
N MET A 329 2.27 5.06 -9.81
CA MET A 329 3.03 5.06 -8.56
C MET A 329 2.28 5.80 -7.44
N PHE A 330 2.17 5.15 -6.28
CA PHE A 330 1.58 5.71 -5.08
C PHE A 330 2.68 6.05 -4.08
N SER A 331 2.66 7.29 -3.58
CA SER A 331 3.66 7.77 -2.65
C SER A 331 3.24 7.60 -1.19
N VAL A 332 4.21 7.32 -0.32
CA VAL A 332 4.03 7.24 1.14
C VAL A 332 4.42 8.58 1.77
N ARG A 333 3.44 9.28 2.36
CA ARG A 333 3.59 10.64 2.90
C ARG A 333 4.02 10.64 4.37
N GLN A 334 4.88 11.58 4.77
CA GLN A 334 5.20 11.85 6.18
C GLN A 334 4.26 12.83 6.88
N GLY A 335 4.04 12.61 8.18
CA GLY A 335 3.50 13.62 9.10
C GLY A 335 2.01 13.93 8.95
N PHE A 336 1.30 13.12 8.16
CA PHE A 336 -0.16 13.03 8.15
C PHE A 336 -0.48 11.62 8.62
N GLY A 337 -1.47 11.47 9.49
CA GLY A 337 -1.87 10.18 10.01
C GLY A 337 -2.12 9.15 8.91
N LEU A 338 -2.04 7.89 9.34
CA LEU A 338 -2.06 6.67 8.54
C LEU A 338 -2.87 6.75 7.24
N GLY A 339 -2.18 6.63 6.09
CA GLY A 339 -2.77 6.05 4.87
C GLY A 339 -3.32 7.00 3.80
N VAL A 340 -2.74 8.19 3.58
CA VAL A 340 -3.08 8.99 2.38
C VAL A 340 -2.18 8.62 1.20
N TYR A 341 -2.70 7.81 0.28
CA TYR A 341 -2.10 7.53 -1.03
C TYR A 341 -2.74 8.46 -2.07
N ASP A 342 -1.98 9.41 -2.61
CA ASP A 342 -2.52 10.45 -3.50
C ASP A 342 -1.73 10.55 -4.81
N ARG A 343 -2.42 10.51 -5.95
CA ARG A 343 -1.86 10.64 -7.31
C ARG A 343 -1.65 12.11 -7.73
N THR A 344 -2.18 13.08 -6.99
CA THR A 344 -2.39 14.47 -7.45
C THR A 344 -1.59 15.53 -6.70
N LEU A 345 -0.79 15.15 -5.69
CA LEU A 345 -0.16 16.11 -4.78
C LEU A 345 1.31 16.40 -5.14
N THR A 346 1.51 17.39 -6.01
CA THR A 346 2.81 17.81 -6.53
C THR A 346 3.71 18.62 -5.57
N LYS A 347 3.50 18.59 -4.24
CA LYS A 347 4.31 19.40 -3.30
C LYS A 347 4.58 18.79 -1.90
N ALA A 348 4.19 17.54 -1.62
CA ALA A 348 4.51 16.91 -0.33
C ALA A 348 5.84 16.12 -0.41
N LYS A 349 6.62 16.09 0.68
CA LYS A 349 7.81 15.24 0.81
C LYS A 349 7.34 13.78 0.99
N TYR A 350 7.67 12.94 0.02
CA TYR A 350 7.47 11.50 0.06
C TYR A 350 8.84 10.84 0.20
N GLU A 351 8.92 9.62 0.73
CA GLU A 351 10.20 8.88 0.80
C GLU A 351 10.13 7.58 0.01
N ALA A 352 9.06 6.81 0.22
CA ALA A 352 8.81 5.56 -0.47
C ALA A 352 7.70 5.67 -1.51
N VAL A 353 7.74 4.75 -2.47
CA VAL A 353 6.72 4.59 -3.51
C VAL A 353 6.43 3.10 -3.72
N PHE A 354 5.25 2.78 -4.20
CA PHE A 354 4.95 1.46 -4.74
C PHE A 354 4.05 1.57 -5.95
N TRP A 355 3.97 0.50 -6.71
CA TRP A 355 2.91 0.32 -7.68
C TRP A 355 2.44 -1.12 -7.71
N ARG A 356 1.24 -1.30 -8.27
CA ARG A 356 0.66 -2.61 -8.52
C ARG A 356 1.01 -3.02 -9.95
N LYS A 357 1.49 -4.25 -10.15
CA LYS A 357 1.74 -4.77 -11.50
C LYS A 357 0.42 -5.02 -12.20
N GLU A 358 0.10 -4.16 -13.16
CA GLU A 358 -1.01 -4.40 -14.08
C GLU A 358 -0.56 -5.40 -15.15
N CYS A 359 -1.50 -6.24 -15.58
CA CYS A 359 -1.29 -7.09 -16.74
C CYS A 359 -2.22 -6.63 -17.85
N GLU A 360 -1.68 -6.49 -19.05
CA GLU A 360 -2.50 -6.18 -20.22
C GLU A 360 -3.66 -7.19 -20.31
N ARG A 361 -4.89 -6.68 -20.42
CA ARG A 361 -5.97 -7.46 -21.03
C ARG A 361 -5.49 -7.81 -22.44
N LYS A 362 -4.94 -9.00 -22.63
CA LYS A 362 -4.49 -9.53 -23.93
C LYS A 362 -5.58 -9.48 -25.04
N GLU A 363 -6.81 -9.09 -24.71
CA GLU A 363 -7.93 -8.90 -25.63
C GLU A 363 -8.12 -7.45 -26.15
N ALA A 364 -7.60 -6.42 -25.48
CA ALA A 364 -7.83 -5.03 -25.90
C ALA A 364 -6.90 -4.59 -27.05
N GLY A 365 -5.66 -5.11 -27.08
CA GLY A 365 -4.69 -4.85 -28.15
C GLY A 365 -5.13 -5.45 -29.50
N ARG A 366 -5.64 -6.70 -29.50
CA ARG A 366 -6.18 -7.33 -30.71
C ARG A 366 -7.41 -6.60 -31.26
N ARG A 367 -8.28 -6.06 -30.39
CA ARG A 367 -9.41 -5.23 -30.82
C ARG A 367 -8.96 -3.86 -31.34
N ARG A 368 -7.97 -3.19 -30.73
CA ARG A 368 -7.44 -1.90 -31.22
C ARG A 368 -6.71 -2.04 -32.55
N GLU A 369 -5.93 -3.11 -32.72
CA GLU A 369 -5.20 -3.37 -33.97
C GLU A 369 -6.13 -3.87 -35.07
N GLY A 370 -7.12 -4.70 -34.74
CA GLY A 370 -8.22 -5.07 -35.64
C GLY A 370 -9.03 -3.86 -36.09
N ARG A 371 -9.38 -2.94 -35.18
CA ARG A 371 -10.12 -1.70 -35.51
C ARG A 371 -9.27 -0.73 -36.33
N ARG A 372 -7.95 -0.63 -36.06
CA ARG A 372 -7.02 0.18 -36.90
C ARG A 372 -6.92 -0.39 -38.31
N ARG A 373 -6.78 -1.71 -38.48
CA ARG A 373 -6.73 -2.35 -39.81
C ARG A 373 -8.06 -2.21 -40.57
N GLN A 374 -9.19 -2.30 -39.88
CA GLN A 374 -10.52 -2.15 -40.48
C GLN A 374 -10.79 -0.70 -40.94
N VAL A 375 -10.41 0.29 -40.14
CA VAL A 375 -10.51 1.72 -40.50
C VAL A 375 -9.55 2.07 -41.66
N SER A 376 -8.33 1.53 -41.67
CA SER A 376 -7.40 1.74 -42.80
C SER A 376 -7.88 1.11 -44.11
N ALA A 377 -8.57 -0.03 -44.06
CA ALA A 377 -9.17 -0.66 -45.23
C ALA A 377 -10.36 0.15 -45.78
N GLU A 378 -11.25 0.66 -44.91
CA GLU A 378 -12.40 1.49 -45.31
C GLU A 378 -11.98 2.85 -45.89
N VAL A 379 -10.90 3.45 -45.39
CA VAL A 379 -10.34 4.70 -45.93
C VAL A 379 -9.61 4.47 -47.27
N GLY A 380 -8.96 3.31 -47.44
CA GLY A 380 -8.37 2.88 -48.71
C GLY A 380 -9.41 2.65 -49.82
N GLU A 381 -10.54 2.04 -49.50
CA GLU A 381 -11.62 1.82 -50.48
C GLU A 381 -12.36 3.10 -50.88
N ARG A 382 -12.54 4.06 -49.95
CA ARG A 382 -13.15 5.36 -50.26
C ARG A 382 -12.26 6.20 -51.18
N SER A 383 -10.95 6.24 -50.91
CA SER A 383 -9.99 6.98 -51.75
C SER A 383 -9.78 6.37 -53.14
N GLY A 384 -9.89 5.04 -53.27
CA GLY A 384 -9.90 4.35 -54.57
C GLY A 384 -11.13 4.64 -55.43
N LYS A 385 -12.32 4.71 -54.82
CA LYS A 385 -13.58 5.04 -55.52
C LYS A 385 -13.67 6.51 -55.94
N GLU A 386 -13.04 7.42 -55.20
CA GLU A 386 -12.97 8.84 -55.56
C GLU A 386 -12.02 9.10 -56.74
N ARG A 387 -10.88 8.39 -56.82
CA ARG A 387 -9.96 8.48 -57.97
C ARG A 387 -10.51 7.87 -59.26
N GLN A 388 -11.39 6.88 -59.19
CA GLN A 388 -12.07 6.35 -60.38
C GLN A 388 -13.22 7.24 -60.89
N ARG A 389 -13.75 8.15 -60.06
CA ARG A 389 -14.78 9.11 -60.51
C ARG A 389 -14.21 10.38 -61.15
N SER A 390 -12.94 10.73 -60.87
CA SER A 390 -12.31 11.93 -61.47
C SER A 390 -11.62 11.70 -62.82
N SER A 391 -11.65 10.48 -63.38
CA SER A 391 -10.96 10.13 -64.65
C SER A 391 -11.91 9.85 -65.83
N ARG A 392 -13.21 10.16 -65.71
CA ARG A 392 -14.22 9.98 -66.79
C ARG A 392 -14.86 11.30 -67.25
N GLY A 393 -14.05 12.30 -67.56
CA GLY A 393 -14.57 13.57 -68.06
C GLY A 393 -13.54 14.41 -68.80
N GLN A 394 -12.93 13.86 -69.86
CA GLN A 394 -12.25 14.64 -70.90
C GLN A 394 -12.22 13.82 -72.20
N VAL A 395 -13.14 14.10 -73.13
CA VAL A 395 -13.03 13.89 -74.58
C VAL A 395 -14.09 14.79 -75.27
N PRO A 396 -13.85 15.30 -76.48
CA PRO A 396 -12.78 16.18 -76.93
C PRO A 396 -13.18 17.66 -76.93
#